data_AF-A0A661V4J4-F1
#
_entry.id   AF-A0A661V4J4-F1
#
_cell.length_a   1.000
_cell.length_b   1.000
_cell.length_c   1.000
_cell.angle_alpha   90.00
_cell.angle_beta   90.00
_cell.angle_gamma   90.00
#
_symmetry.space_group_name_H-M   'P 1'
#
loop_
_entity.id
_entity.type
_entity.pdbx_description
1 polymer ?
#
loop_
_entity_poly.entity_id
_entity_poly.type
_entity_poly.pdbx_seq_one_letter_code
_entity_poly.pdbx_strand_id
1 'polypeptide(L)'
;MSPESDALIDLIAQAEALPEPYLITGPQAAYIYHGWLHPVPKIVDVCIPSLEGGKAAWQAALRPPWTVLAQTPTLSQARLASRIVVLEPCLTEKRYERRVMYQGLAFISAEDLCIDLLHNSKTQIGLAEIAALLIKQKDNLDWSYLLDETGSSWLGHRLLEIVAMVNHEAGRVLLETQSLETQIAPPSNIASIHPGTLKEVLRPLRAQWEAANA
;
A
#
# COMPACT_ATOMS: atom_id res chain seq x y z
N MET A 1 -10.02 8.70 18.89
CA MET A 1 -9.02 7.62 19.03
C MET A 1 -8.03 7.79 17.90
N SER A 2 -6.72 7.64 18.14
CA SER A 2 -5.73 7.79 17.07
C SER A 2 -6.01 6.77 15.96
N PRO A 3 -5.95 7.16 14.68
CA PRO A 3 -6.10 6.22 13.57
C PRO A 3 -4.94 5.18 13.53
N GLU A 4 -3.82 5.45 14.21
CA GLU A 4 -2.62 4.62 14.16
C GLU A 4 -2.77 3.29 14.90
N SER A 5 -2.13 2.24 14.36
CA SER A 5 -2.01 0.98 15.08
C SER A 5 -1.03 1.10 16.26
N ASP A 6 -1.28 0.36 17.34
CA ASP A 6 -0.39 0.38 18.52
C ASP A 6 1.07 0.06 18.15
N ALA A 7 1.31 -0.83 17.18
CA ALA A 7 2.66 -1.11 16.71
C ALA A 7 3.33 0.06 16.01
N LEU A 8 2.58 0.83 15.22
CA LEU A 8 3.15 1.98 14.55
C LEU A 8 3.54 3.07 15.55
N ILE A 9 2.70 3.32 16.56
CA ILE A 9 2.99 4.26 17.65
C ILE A 9 4.27 3.84 18.39
N ASP A 10 4.41 2.55 18.72
CA ASP A 10 5.61 2.01 19.38
C ASP A 10 6.87 2.13 18.51
N LEU A 11 6.71 2.08 17.18
CA LEU A 11 7.80 2.22 16.23
C LEU A 11 8.21 3.69 16.06
N ILE A 12 7.24 4.60 16.02
CA ILE A 12 7.45 6.06 16.00
C ILE A 12 8.29 6.48 17.20
N ALA A 13 8.00 5.95 18.38
CA ALA A 13 8.77 6.22 19.60
C ALA A 13 10.24 5.78 19.53
N GLN A 14 10.60 4.94 18.55
CA GLN A 14 11.96 4.42 18.34
C GLN A 14 12.56 4.87 17.00
N ALA A 15 11.91 5.80 16.27
CA ALA A 15 12.28 6.19 14.91
C ALA A 15 13.76 6.57 14.75
N GLU A 16 14.31 7.34 15.69
CA GLU A 16 15.70 7.81 15.68
C GLU A 16 16.74 6.68 15.81
N ALA A 17 16.35 5.52 16.33
CA ALA A 17 17.23 4.37 16.52
C ALA A 17 17.17 3.37 15.35
N LEU A 18 16.24 3.55 14.40
CA LEU A 18 16.04 2.61 13.31
C LEU A 18 17.19 2.71 12.29
N PRO A 19 17.68 1.57 11.78
CA PRO A 19 18.75 1.57 10.80
C PRO A 19 18.21 2.04 9.44
N GLU A 20 18.82 3.09 8.92
CA GLU A 20 18.54 3.59 7.57
C GLU A 20 19.45 2.95 6.51
N PRO A 21 19.00 2.92 5.24
CA PRO A 21 17.69 3.36 4.74
C PRO A 21 16.60 2.29 4.87
N TYR A 22 15.34 2.71 5.04
CA TYR A 22 14.15 1.84 5.09
C TYR A 22 12.89 2.55 4.59
N LEU A 23 11.85 1.78 4.24
CA LEU A 23 10.50 2.29 3.99
C LEU A 23 9.45 1.42 4.66
N ILE A 24 8.54 2.00 5.44
CA ILE A 24 7.32 1.31 5.88
C ILE A 24 6.40 1.15 4.68
N THR A 25 5.87 -0.05 4.48
CA THR A 25 5.05 -0.44 3.33
C THR A 25 3.81 -1.24 3.79
N GLY A 26 3.12 -1.88 2.84
CA GLY A 26 2.03 -2.81 3.10
C GLY A 26 0.79 -2.15 3.70
N PRO A 27 -0.02 -2.91 4.46
CA PRO A 27 -1.29 -2.42 5.00
C PRO A 27 -1.17 -1.20 5.93
N GLN A 28 -0.04 -1.05 6.64
CA GLN A 28 0.18 0.12 7.50
C GLN A 28 0.34 1.40 6.67
N ALA A 29 1.16 1.34 5.61
CA ALA A 29 1.31 2.47 4.70
C ALA A 29 -0.01 2.77 3.96
N ALA A 30 -0.70 1.72 3.48
CA ALA A 30 -1.99 1.87 2.80
C ALA A 30 -3.01 2.60 3.68
N TYR A 31 -3.11 2.20 4.94
CA TYR A 31 -4.03 2.82 5.89
C TYR A 31 -3.74 4.30 6.15
N ILE A 32 -2.47 4.72 6.20
CA ILE A 32 -2.12 6.15 6.32
C ILE A 32 -2.63 6.94 5.11
N TYR A 33 -2.57 6.35 3.92
CA TYR A 33 -3.03 7.01 2.70
C TYR A 33 -4.56 7.04 2.54
N HIS A 34 -5.26 5.94 2.86
CA HIS A 34 -6.69 5.84 2.56
C HIS A 34 -7.62 5.81 3.80
N GLY A 35 -7.12 5.49 4.99
CA GLY A 35 -7.87 5.52 6.26
C GLY A 35 -9.08 4.59 6.33
N TRP A 36 -9.09 3.47 5.61
CA TRP A 36 -10.27 2.61 5.44
C TRP A 36 -10.08 1.24 6.10
N LEU A 37 -9.33 0.35 5.46
CA LEU A 37 -9.06 -0.98 5.99
C LEU A 37 -7.98 -0.88 7.06
N HIS A 38 -8.36 -1.05 8.33
CA HIS A 38 -7.40 -1.05 9.42
C HIS A 38 -6.42 -2.22 9.28
N PRO A 39 -5.11 -1.98 9.40
CA PRO A 39 -4.10 -3.01 9.30
C PRO A 39 -4.10 -3.89 10.54
N VAL A 40 -3.46 -5.07 10.46
CA VAL A 40 -3.25 -5.91 11.63
C VAL A 40 -2.42 -5.14 12.67
N PRO A 41 -2.94 -4.84 13.87
CA PRO A 41 -2.35 -3.78 14.72
C PRO A 41 -0.94 -4.02 15.24
N LYS A 42 -0.42 -5.25 15.09
CA LYS A 42 0.88 -5.68 15.62
C LYS A 42 1.94 -5.95 14.57
N ILE A 43 1.62 -5.81 13.28
CA ILE A 43 2.53 -6.14 12.17
C ILE A 43 2.83 -4.84 11.41
N VAL A 44 4.11 -4.60 11.18
CA VAL A 44 4.61 -3.53 10.31
C VAL A 44 5.52 -4.15 9.27
N ASP A 45 5.19 -3.94 7.99
CA ASP A 45 6.01 -4.38 6.87
C ASP A 45 6.99 -3.26 6.51
N VAL A 46 8.26 -3.63 6.33
CA VAL A 46 9.36 -2.69 6.09
C VAL A 46 10.24 -3.19 4.95
N CYS A 47 10.38 -2.33 3.95
CA CYS A 47 11.27 -2.53 2.82
C CYS A 47 12.67 -2.02 3.18
N ILE A 48 13.69 -2.86 3.00
CA ILE A 48 15.11 -2.56 3.28
C ILE A 48 16.00 -2.94 2.09
N PRO A 49 17.27 -2.49 2.02
CA PRO A 49 18.14 -2.76 0.86
C PRO A 49 18.51 -4.23 0.70
N SER A 50 18.77 -4.91 1.81
CA SER A 50 19.15 -6.32 1.83
C SER A 50 18.85 -6.95 3.18
N LEU A 51 18.52 -8.23 3.18
CA LEU A 51 18.42 -9.02 4.42
C LEU A 51 19.79 -9.32 5.03
N GLU A 52 20.84 -9.37 4.21
CA GLU A 52 22.22 -9.58 4.66
C GLU A 52 22.67 -8.37 5.48
N GLY A 53 22.99 -8.58 6.76
CA GLY A 53 23.29 -7.51 7.72
C GLY A 53 22.06 -6.71 8.17
N GLY A 54 21.11 -6.42 7.28
CA GLY A 54 19.91 -5.64 7.58
C GLY A 54 19.04 -6.24 8.68
N LYS A 55 18.78 -7.55 8.65
CA LYS A 55 17.99 -8.20 9.71
C LYS A 55 18.64 -8.06 11.10
N ALA A 56 19.95 -8.26 11.19
CA ALA A 56 20.67 -8.16 12.45
C ALA A 56 20.69 -6.71 12.97
N ALA A 57 20.86 -5.73 12.08
CA ALA A 57 20.79 -4.31 12.44
C ALA A 57 19.41 -3.93 13.00
N TRP A 58 18.32 -4.36 12.34
CA TRP A 58 16.96 -4.14 12.83
C TRP A 58 16.69 -4.85 14.16
N GLN A 59 17.19 -6.06 14.35
CA GLN A 59 17.08 -6.79 15.62
C GLN A 59 17.84 -6.09 16.76
N ALA A 60 18.98 -5.45 16.47
CA ALA A 60 19.75 -4.73 17.46
C ALA A 60 19.14 -3.36 17.81
N ALA A 61 18.51 -2.69 16.84
CA ALA A 61 17.90 -1.39 17.00
C ALA A 61 16.58 -1.43 17.79
N LEU A 62 15.75 -2.45 17.54
CA LEU A 62 14.43 -2.56 18.15
C LEU A 62 14.52 -3.14 19.57
N ARG A 63 14.01 -2.39 20.55
CA ARG A 63 13.89 -2.89 21.93
C ARG A 63 12.73 -3.88 22.05
N PRO A 64 12.71 -4.77 23.06
CA PRO A 64 11.52 -5.59 23.34
C PRO A 64 10.24 -4.73 23.42
N PRO A 65 9.08 -5.22 22.92
CA PRO A 65 8.75 -6.62 22.65
C PRO A 65 8.78 -6.99 21.15
N TRP A 66 9.56 -6.28 20.34
CA TRP A 66 9.60 -6.49 18.88
C TRP A 66 10.22 -7.82 18.47
N THR A 67 9.58 -8.48 17.50
CA THR A 67 10.11 -9.64 16.79
C THR A 67 10.37 -9.27 15.34
N VAL A 68 11.58 -9.50 14.84
CA VAL A 68 11.97 -9.19 13.46
C VAL A 68 11.99 -10.45 12.60
N LEU A 69 11.19 -10.45 11.54
CA LEU A 69 11.05 -11.55 10.59
C LEU A 69 11.52 -11.12 9.20
N ALA A 70 11.90 -12.09 8.36
CA ALA A 70 12.33 -11.86 6.98
C ALA A 70 11.26 -12.26 5.94
N GLN A 71 10.07 -12.61 6.43
CA GLN A 71 8.94 -13.08 5.63
C GLN A 71 7.64 -12.90 6.42
N THR A 72 6.51 -12.93 5.72
CA THR A 72 5.18 -12.87 6.32
C THR A 72 5.03 -13.89 7.46
N PRO A 73 4.56 -13.47 8.65
CA PRO A 73 4.43 -14.38 9.77
C PRO A 73 3.39 -15.46 9.49
N THR A 74 3.70 -16.69 9.92
CA THR A 74 2.67 -17.73 10.05
C THR A 74 1.64 -17.32 11.09
N LEU A 75 0.43 -17.91 11.04
CA LEU A 75 -0.61 -17.68 12.05
C LEU A 75 -0.11 -17.93 13.48
N SER A 76 0.76 -18.92 13.68
CA SER A 76 1.34 -19.23 15.00
C SER A 76 2.28 -18.12 15.48
N GLN A 77 3.20 -17.65 14.62
CA GLN A 77 4.10 -16.53 14.93
C GLN A 77 3.31 -15.25 15.20
N ALA A 78 2.31 -14.97 14.37
CA ALA A 78 1.43 -13.83 14.55
C ALA A 78 0.75 -13.89 15.93
N ARG A 79 0.26 -15.06 16.37
CA ARG A 79 -0.42 -15.20 17.68
C ARG A 79 0.50 -14.98 18.88
N LEU A 80 1.74 -15.46 18.82
CA LEU A 80 2.66 -15.46 19.97
C LEU A 80 3.40 -14.13 20.14
N ALA A 81 3.68 -13.41 19.05
CA ALA A 81 4.41 -12.15 19.12
C ALA A 81 3.50 -10.99 19.57
N SER A 82 4.06 -10.12 20.41
CA SER A 82 3.40 -8.86 20.81
C SER A 82 3.46 -7.82 19.69
N ARG A 83 4.62 -7.74 19.01
CA ARG A 83 4.91 -6.84 17.88
C ARG A 83 5.81 -7.54 16.88
N ILE A 84 5.56 -7.31 15.59
CA ILE A 84 6.29 -7.91 14.48
C ILE A 84 6.71 -6.81 13.51
N VAL A 85 7.99 -6.77 13.17
CA VAL A 85 8.46 -6.15 11.93
C VAL A 85 8.76 -7.26 10.93
N VAL A 86 8.21 -7.14 9.72
CA VAL A 86 8.53 -8.00 8.59
C VAL A 86 9.45 -7.22 7.66
N LEU A 87 10.64 -7.75 7.40
CA LEU A 87 11.62 -7.14 6.52
C LEU A 87 11.56 -7.75 5.13
N GLU A 88 11.49 -6.89 4.11
CA GLU A 88 11.49 -7.27 2.71
C GLU A 88 12.68 -6.60 1.98
N PRO A 89 13.54 -7.34 1.27
CA PRO A 89 14.71 -6.78 0.59
C PRO A 89 14.32 -6.16 -0.76
N CYS A 90 13.46 -5.15 -0.75
CA CYS A 90 12.91 -4.52 -1.95
C CYS A 90 13.33 -3.05 -2.14
N LEU A 91 14.17 -2.49 -1.25
CA LEU A 91 14.43 -1.06 -1.25
C LEU A 91 15.46 -0.69 -2.31
N THR A 92 15.07 0.22 -3.19
CA THR A 92 15.97 0.86 -4.16
C THR A 92 16.19 2.32 -3.79
N GLU A 93 17.29 2.90 -4.27
CA GLU A 93 17.62 4.32 -4.06
C GLU A 93 16.48 5.22 -4.56
N LYS A 94 15.99 4.98 -5.79
CA LYS A 94 14.86 5.73 -6.38
C LYS A 94 13.60 5.70 -5.52
N ARG A 95 13.25 4.54 -4.95
CA ARG A 95 12.09 4.42 -4.03
C ARG A 95 12.32 5.21 -2.74
N TYR A 96 13.53 5.15 -2.19
CA TYR A 96 13.87 5.86 -0.96
C TYR A 96 13.90 7.39 -1.14
N GLU A 97 14.30 7.88 -2.31
CA GLU A 97 14.27 9.30 -2.64
C GLU A 97 12.84 9.87 -2.67
N ARG A 98 11.86 9.07 -3.10
CA ARG A 98 10.43 9.43 -3.14
C ARG A 98 9.67 9.16 -1.85
N ARG A 99 10.38 8.79 -0.77
CA ARG A 99 9.75 8.48 0.51
C ARG A 99 8.90 9.64 1.01
N VAL A 100 7.83 9.30 1.72
CA VAL A 100 7.02 10.25 2.48
C VAL A 100 7.43 10.15 3.95
N MET A 101 7.84 11.27 4.54
CA MET A 101 8.13 11.30 5.97
C MET A 101 6.82 11.56 6.75
N TYR A 102 6.48 10.65 7.66
CA TYR A 102 5.32 10.82 8.54
C TYR A 102 5.74 10.48 9.98
N GLN A 103 5.59 11.44 10.88
CA GLN A 103 5.98 11.32 12.30
C GLN A 103 7.39 10.75 12.52
N GLY A 104 8.36 11.20 11.71
CA GLY A 104 9.75 10.77 11.81
C GLY A 104 10.08 9.42 11.18
N LEU A 105 9.09 8.70 10.66
CA LEU A 105 9.29 7.44 9.94
C LEU A 105 9.23 7.66 8.43
N ALA A 106 10.04 6.90 7.69
CA ALA A 106 10.03 6.87 6.23
C ALA A 106 8.99 5.88 5.71
N PHE A 107 8.06 6.34 4.88
CA PHE A 107 7.04 5.52 4.21
C PHE A 107 7.29 5.46 2.71
N ILE A 108 6.92 4.34 2.11
CA ILE A 108 6.81 4.21 0.66
C ILE A 108 5.85 5.27 0.11
N SER A 109 6.11 5.83 -1.06
CA SER A 109 5.18 6.78 -1.70
C SER A 109 3.84 6.11 -2.02
N ALA A 110 2.78 6.88 -2.16
CA ALA A 110 1.45 6.35 -2.50
C ALA A 110 1.46 5.65 -3.89
N GLU A 111 2.24 6.18 -4.83
CA GLU A 111 2.42 5.64 -6.17
C GLU A 111 3.16 4.30 -6.13
N ASP A 112 4.32 4.26 -5.47
CA ASP A 112 5.12 3.04 -5.32
C ASP A 112 4.32 1.95 -4.59
N LEU A 113 3.52 2.31 -3.58
CA LEU A 113 2.61 1.38 -2.90
C LEU A 113 1.50 0.87 -3.82
N CYS A 114 0.90 1.76 -4.63
CA CYS A 114 -0.12 1.37 -5.60
C CYS A 114 0.45 0.39 -6.63
N ILE A 115 1.68 0.60 -7.09
CA ILE A 115 2.41 -0.31 -7.98
C ILE A 115 2.64 -1.66 -7.28
N ASP A 116 3.12 -1.67 -6.03
CA ASP A 116 3.32 -2.90 -5.26
C ASP A 116 2.01 -3.68 -5.07
N LEU A 117 0.91 -2.99 -4.77
CA LEU A 117 -0.41 -3.60 -4.66
C LEU A 117 -0.90 -4.14 -6.01
N LEU A 118 -0.68 -3.42 -7.12
CA LEU A 118 -1.02 -3.88 -8.46
C LEU A 118 -0.28 -5.15 -8.86
N HIS A 119 0.99 -5.27 -8.48
CA HIS A 119 1.80 -6.47 -8.72
C HIS A 119 1.34 -7.66 -7.87
N ASN A 120 1.14 -7.44 -6.56
CA ASN A 120 1.05 -8.51 -5.58
C ASN A 120 -0.39 -8.93 -5.26
N SER A 121 -1.36 -8.02 -5.41
CA SER A 121 -2.74 -8.31 -5.06
C SER A 121 -3.36 -9.24 -6.08
N LYS A 122 -3.86 -10.40 -5.65
CA LYS A 122 -4.76 -11.27 -6.44
C LYS A 122 -6.12 -11.43 -5.80
N THR A 123 -6.34 -10.70 -4.70
CA THR A 123 -7.51 -10.83 -3.85
C THR A 123 -8.41 -9.61 -4.01
N GLN A 124 -9.68 -9.81 -3.65
CA GLN A 124 -10.67 -8.75 -3.56
C GLN A 124 -10.21 -7.61 -2.64
N ILE A 125 -9.58 -7.96 -1.50
CA ILE A 125 -9.08 -7.01 -0.51
C ILE A 125 -8.00 -6.11 -1.10
N GLY A 126 -7.00 -6.68 -1.79
CA GLY A 126 -5.94 -5.87 -2.38
C GLY A 126 -6.44 -4.94 -3.49
N LEU A 127 -7.42 -5.40 -4.29
CA LEU A 127 -8.10 -4.52 -5.26
C LEU A 127 -8.85 -3.37 -4.57
N ALA A 128 -9.45 -3.64 -3.42
CA ALA A 128 -10.13 -2.65 -2.59
C ALA A 128 -9.18 -1.59 -2.04
N GLU A 129 -8.01 -2.01 -1.54
CA GLU A 129 -6.98 -1.11 -1.04
C GLU A 129 -6.45 -0.19 -2.14
N ILE A 130 -6.24 -0.72 -3.36
CA ILE A 130 -5.89 0.09 -4.53
C ILE A 130 -6.98 1.13 -4.79
N ALA A 131 -8.24 0.72 -4.89
CA ALA A 131 -9.33 1.66 -5.14
C ALA A 131 -9.45 2.73 -4.05
N ALA A 132 -9.34 2.34 -2.78
CA ALA A 132 -9.38 3.28 -1.65
C ALA A 132 -8.23 4.29 -1.70
N LEU A 133 -7.01 3.82 -2.01
CA LEU A 133 -5.83 4.67 -2.19
C LEU A 133 -6.04 5.66 -3.34
N LEU A 134 -6.45 5.18 -4.52
CA LEU A 134 -6.70 6.03 -5.68
C LEU A 134 -7.77 7.10 -5.38
N ILE A 135 -8.87 6.74 -4.72
CA ILE A 135 -9.94 7.67 -4.37
C ILE A 135 -9.43 8.75 -3.41
N LYS A 136 -8.68 8.36 -2.38
CA LYS A 136 -8.25 9.27 -1.31
C LYS A 136 -7.06 10.13 -1.70
N GLN A 137 -6.18 9.62 -2.54
CA GLN A 137 -4.96 10.32 -2.98
C GLN A 137 -5.09 10.91 -4.38
N LYS A 138 -6.28 10.91 -5.00
CA LYS A 138 -6.47 11.33 -6.41
C LYS A 138 -5.82 12.66 -6.80
N ASP A 139 -5.80 13.63 -5.88
CA ASP A 139 -5.26 14.98 -6.11
C ASP A 139 -3.78 15.12 -5.74
N ASN A 140 -3.21 14.11 -5.07
CA ASN A 140 -1.82 14.09 -4.61
C ASN A 140 -0.95 13.08 -5.38
N LEU A 141 -1.57 12.14 -6.10
CA LEU A 141 -0.84 11.13 -6.87
C LEU A 141 -0.14 11.77 -8.07
N ASP A 142 1.14 11.41 -8.26
CA ASP A 142 1.82 11.59 -9.54
C ASP A 142 1.29 10.55 -10.54
N TRP A 143 0.19 10.91 -11.21
CA TRP A 143 -0.44 10.07 -12.21
C TRP A 143 0.51 9.76 -13.37
N SER A 144 1.32 10.73 -13.81
CA SER A 144 2.28 10.52 -14.88
C SER A 144 3.28 9.43 -14.53
N TYR A 145 3.86 9.48 -13.33
CA TYR A 145 4.75 8.43 -12.84
C TYR A 145 4.06 7.06 -12.75
N LEU A 146 2.86 6.99 -12.16
CA LEU A 146 2.09 5.75 -12.06
C LEU A 146 1.86 5.09 -13.42
N LEU A 147 1.57 5.89 -14.44
CA LEU A 147 1.30 5.41 -15.78
C LEU A 147 2.56 5.03 -16.54
N ASP A 148 3.64 5.79 -16.39
CA ASP A 148 4.93 5.45 -17.01
C ASP A 148 5.43 4.08 -16.51
N GLU A 149 5.32 3.83 -15.20
CA GLU A 149 5.76 2.56 -14.59
C GLU A 149 4.83 1.39 -14.92
N THR A 150 3.52 1.63 -15.08
CA THR A 150 2.54 0.55 -15.31
C THR A 150 2.20 0.33 -16.79
N GLY A 151 2.33 1.35 -17.64
CA GLY A 151 1.77 1.42 -18.99
C GLY A 151 2.47 0.54 -20.02
N SER A 152 3.72 0.17 -19.78
CA SER A 152 4.46 -0.81 -20.60
C SER A 152 4.13 -2.27 -20.25
N SER A 153 3.22 -2.49 -19.30
CA SER A 153 2.87 -3.81 -18.77
C SER A 153 1.36 -4.04 -18.69
N TRP A 154 0.96 -5.26 -18.37
CA TRP A 154 -0.44 -5.60 -18.08
C TRP A 154 -1.02 -4.84 -16.87
N LEU A 155 -0.16 -4.23 -16.04
CA LEU A 155 -0.58 -3.47 -14.87
C LEU A 155 -1.30 -2.18 -15.23
N GLY A 156 -0.92 -1.53 -16.35
CA GLY A 156 -1.60 -0.33 -16.83
C GLY A 156 -3.07 -0.62 -17.13
N HIS A 157 -3.35 -1.74 -17.81
CA HIS A 157 -4.73 -2.19 -18.05
C HIS A 157 -5.49 -2.44 -16.76
N ARG A 158 -4.87 -3.14 -15.82
CA ARG A 158 -5.48 -3.42 -14.52
C ARG A 158 -5.79 -2.14 -13.75
N LEU A 159 -4.90 -1.15 -13.77
CA LEU A 159 -5.11 0.16 -13.17
C LEU A 159 -6.31 0.86 -13.81
N LEU A 160 -6.37 0.90 -15.15
CA LEU A 160 -7.51 1.48 -15.88
C LEU A 160 -8.83 0.77 -15.57
N GLU A 161 -8.85 -0.56 -15.49
CA GLU A 161 -10.05 -1.32 -15.11
C GLU A 161 -10.54 -0.94 -13.71
N ILE A 162 -9.63 -0.82 -12.74
CA ILE A 162 -9.98 -0.40 -11.37
C ILE A 162 -10.54 1.02 -11.38
N VAL A 163 -9.93 1.95 -12.13
CA VAL A 163 -10.42 3.33 -12.25
C VAL A 163 -11.81 3.38 -12.90
N ALA A 164 -12.01 2.64 -13.99
CA ALA A 164 -13.30 2.54 -14.66
C ALA A 164 -14.39 2.02 -13.71
N MET A 165 -14.07 1.00 -12.90
CA MET A 165 -14.97 0.48 -11.88
C MET A 165 -15.28 1.50 -10.78
N VAL A 166 -14.29 2.24 -10.30
CA VAL A 166 -14.48 3.32 -9.31
C VAL A 166 -15.44 4.38 -9.85
N ASN A 167 -15.21 4.87 -11.07
CA ASN A 167 -16.09 5.84 -11.73
C ASN A 167 -17.51 5.29 -11.94
N HIS A 168 -17.63 4.03 -12.37
CA HIS A 168 -18.92 3.37 -12.54
C HIS A 168 -19.72 3.30 -11.22
N GLU A 169 -19.09 2.86 -10.13
CA GLU A 169 -19.75 2.76 -8.82
C GLU A 169 -20.08 4.13 -8.21
N ALA A 170 -19.26 5.14 -8.50
CA ALA A 170 -19.53 6.53 -8.09
C ALA A 170 -20.68 7.19 -8.89
N GLY A 171 -21.07 6.62 -10.03
CA GLY A 171 -22.10 7.20 -10.92
C GLY A 171 -21.66 8.49 -11.62
N ARG A 172 -20.37 8.83 -11.56
CA ARG A 172 -19.77 10.02 -12.18
C ARG A 172 -18.27 9.79 -12.41
N VAL A 173 -17.65 10.62 -13.24
CA VAL A 173 -16.19 10.66 -13.36
C VAL A 173 -15.61 11.24 -12.08
N LEU A 174 -14.98 10.39 -11.27
CA LEU A 174 -14.29 10.75 -10.03
C LEU A 174 -12.77 10.83 -10.23
N LEU A 175 -12.25 9.90 -11.03
CA LEU A 175 -10.85 9.81 -11.41
C LEU A 175 -10.79 10.05 -12.92
N GLU A 176 -10.22 11.19 -13.33
CA GLU A 176 -10.11 11.54 -14.74
C GLU A 176 -8.98 10.77 -15.40
N THR A 177 -9.31 10.06 -16.48
CA THR A 177 -8.35 9.23 -17.23
C THR A 177 -8.26 9.61 -18.71
N GLN A 178 -8.80 10.76 -19.10
CA GLN A 178 -9.05 11.09 -20.52
C GLN A 178 -7.79 11.31 -21.36
N SER A 179 -6.59 11.31 -20.77
CA SER A 179 -5.29 11.29 -21.46
C SER A 179 -4.59 9.92 -21.46
N LEU A 180 -5.21 8.87 -20.89
CA LEU A 180 -4.50 7.66 -20.44
C LEU A 180 -4.62 6.45 -21.38
N GLU A 181 -5.71 6.35 -22.16
CA GLU A 181 -5.96 5.23 -23.07
C GLU A 181 -4.99 5.20 -24.27
N THR A 182 -4.41 6.34 -24.64
CA THR A 182 -3.46 6.45 -25.76
C THR A 182 -2.06 5.91 -25.45
N GLN A 183 -1.73 5.69 -24.18
CA GLN A 183 -0.37 5.32 -23.75
C GLN A 183 -0.21 3.84 -23.38
N ILE A 184 -1.32 3.10 -23.22
CA ILE A 184 -1.29 1.71 -22.78
C ILE A 184 -1.58 0.81 -23.99
N ALA A 185 -0.57 0.05 -24.43
CA ALA A 185 -0.70 -0.85 -25.58
C ALA A 185 -1.71 -1.99 -25.29
N PRO A 186 -2.65 -2.32 -26.20
CA PRO A 186 -3.69 -3.32 -25.93
C PRO A 186 -3.09 -4.71 -25.60
N PRO A 187 -3.65 -5.46 -24.62
CA PRO A 187 -3.09 -6.73 -24.20
C PRO A 187 -3.54 -7.86 -25.13
N SER A 188 -2.67 -8.83 -25.37
CA SER A 188 -2.91 -9.93 -26.32
C SER A 188 -3.65 -11.15 -25.75
N ASN A 189 -4.12 -11.13 -24.49
CA ASN A 189 -5.01 -12.15 -23.90
C ASN A 189 -5.57 -11.65 -22.55
N ILE A 190 -6.89 -11.73 -22.32
CA ILE A 190 -7.53 -11.23 -21.10
C ILE A 190 -8.23 -12.35 -20.31
N ALA A 191 -7.89 -12.48 -19.03
CA ALA A 191 -8.80 -12.95 -17.98
C ALA A 191 -9.34 -11.70 -17.28
N SER A 192 -10.61 -11.38 -17.48
CA SER A 192 -11.22 -10.13 -17.01
C SER A 192 -11.56 -10.20 -15.52
N ILE A 193 -11.41 -9.08 -14.81
CA ILE A 193 -11.93 -8.95 -13.44
C ILE A 193 -13.45 -8.92 -13.53
N HIS A 194 -14.13 -9.93 -12.97
CA HIS A 194 -15.60 -9.97 -13.00
C HIS A 194 -16.20 -8.80 -12.20
N PRO A 195 -17.09 -7.97 -12.80
CA PRO A 195 -17.66 -6.77 -12.16
C PRO A 195 -18.38 -7.02 -10.82
N GLY A 196 -18.96 -8.21 -10.62
CA GLY A 196 -19.68 -8.55 -9.38
C GLY A 196 -18.78 -8.53 -8.14
N THR A 197 -17.53 -8.95 -8.31
CA THR A 197 -16.51 -9.07 -7.24
C THR A 197 -16.13 -7.71 -6.66
N LEU A 198 -15.94 -6.68 -7.49
CA LEU A 198 -15.51 -5.37 -7.03
C LEU A 198 -16.66 -4.52 -6.49
N LYS A 199 -17.87 -4.67 -7.05
CA LYS A 199 -19.07 -3.99 -6.56
C LYS A 199 -19.38 -4.32 -5.10
N GLU A 200 -19.20 -5.57 -4.70
CA GLU A 200 -19.36 -5.99 -3.30
C GLU A 200 -18.30 -5.37 -2.39
N VAL A 201 -17.09 -5.20 -2.91
CA VAL A 201 -15.92 -4.63 -2.23
C VAL A 201 -15.99 -3.11 -2.09
N LEU A 202 -16.52 -2.40 -3.09
CA LEU A 202 -16.63 -0.94 -3.10
C LEU A 202 -17.86 -0.42 -2.35
N ARG A 203 -18.86 -1.26 -2.08
CA ARG A 203 -20.08 -0.87 -1.36
C ARG A 203 -19.81 -0.23 0.01
N PRO A 204 -18.92 -0.77 0.88
CA PRO A 204 -18.58 -0.14 2.15
C PRO A 204 -17.86 1.21 1.98
N LEU A 205 -16.98 1.32 0.97
CA LEU A 205 -16.25 2.56 0.67
C LEU A 205 -17.20 3.68 0.25
N ARG A 206 -18.20 3.37 -0.57
CA ARG A 206 -19.24 4.30 -0.99
C ARG A 206 -20.01 4.87 0.21
N ALA A 207 -20.46 4.00 1.13
CA ALA A 207 -21.22 4.43 2.30
C ALA A 207 -20.40 5.37 3.21
N GLN A 208 -19.11 5.09 3.41
CA GLN A 208 -18.23 5.96 4.19
C GLN A 208 -17.97 7.30 3.50
N TRP A 209 -17.84 7.31 2.18
CA TRP A 209 -17.66 8.53 1.41
C TRP A 209 -18.92 9.41 1.43
N GLU A 210 -20.10 8.82 1.25
CA GLU A 210 -21.38 9.53 1.36
C GLU A 210 -21.54 10.14 2.76
N ALA A 211 -21.15 9.42 3.82
CA ALA A 211 -21.20 9.93 5.19
C ALA A 211 -20.20 11.08 5.48
N ALA A 212 -19.07 11.14 4.77
CA ALA A 212 -18.04 12.17 4.97
C ALA A 212 -18.34 13.47 4.19
N ASN A 213 -19.26 13.45 3.22
CA ASN A 213 -19.60 14.59 2.37
C ASN A 213 -21.08 15.01 2.45
N ALA A 214 -21.85 14.43 3.37
CA ALA A 214 -23.21 14.83 3.73
C ALA A 214 -23.18 15.80 4.91
#